data_AF-A0A4Q7Y8C4-F1
#
_entry.id   AF-A0A4Q7Y8C4-F1
#
_cell.length_a   1.000
_cell.length_b   1.000
_cell.length_c   1.000
_cell.angle_alpha   90.00
_cell.angle_beta   90.00
_cell.angle_gamma   90.00
#
_symmetry.space_group_name_H-M   'P 1'
#
loop_
_entity.id
_entity.type
_entity.pdbx_description
1 polymer ?
#
loop_
_entity_poly.entity_id
_entity_poly.type
_entity_poly.pdbx_seq_one_letter_code
_entity_poly.pdbx_strand_id
1 'polypeptide(L)' 'MSTTTKERTTWVCDNCRHEVTTARKRCRDCGTSRY' A
#
# COMPACT_ATOMS: atom_id res chain seq x y z
N MET A 1 18.24 14.85 -11.75
CA MET A 1 16.79 15.05 -11.95
C MET A 1 16.10 14.74 -10.64
N SER A 2 15.73 15.79 -9.90
CA SER A 2 15.08 15.67 -8.59
C SER A 2 13.58 15.59 -8.77
N THR A 3 13.02 14.38 -8.76
CA THR A 3 11.60 14.21 -8.44
C THR A 3 11.53 13.96 -6.95
N THR A 4 11.08 14.97 -6.20
CA THR A 4 10.67 14.82 -4.79
C THR A 4 9.46 13.91 -4.77
N THR A 5 9.70 12.60 -4.94
CA THR A 5 8.72 11.57 -4.68
C THR A 5 8.56 11.56 -3.18
N LYS A 6 7.60 12.36 -2.67
CA LYS A 6 7.03 12.17 -1.34
C LYS A 6 6.82 10.67 -1.23
N GLU A 7 7.64 10.00 -0.43
CA GLU A 7 7.65 8.55 -0.29
C GLU A 7 6.26 8.16 0.19
N ARG A 8 5.37 7.90 -0.75
CA ARG A 8 4.06 7.34 -0.47
C ARG A 8 4.40 5.93 -0.08
N THR A 9 4.64 5.73 1.21
CA THR A 9 4.87 4.41 1.76
C THR A 9 3.64 3.60 1.37
N THR A 10 3.82 2.65 0.47
CA THR A 10 2.84 1.65 0.11
C THR A 10 3.29 0.32 0.71
N TRP A 11 2.35 -0.57 0.96
CA TRP A 11 2.62 -1.94 1.33
C TRP A 11 1.94 -2.85 0.33
N VAL A 12 2.63 -3.93 -0.03
CA VAL A 12 2.10 -4.95 -0.91
C VAL A 12 1.22 -5.87 -0.07
N CYS A 13 -0.01 -6.10 -0.51
CA CYS A 13 -0.92 -7.02 0.16
C CYS A 13 -0.49 -8.48 -0.05
N ASP A 14 -0.31 -9.25 1.01
CA ASP A 14 0.10 -10.66 0.89
C ASP A 14 -0.93 -11.57 0.20
N ASN A 15 -2.21 -11.20 0.25
CA ASN A 15 -3.29 -12.01 -0.32
C ASN A 15 -3.45 -11.82 -1.84
N CYS A 16 -3.47 -10.57 -2.30
CA CYS A 16 -3.74 -10.25 -3.71
C CYS A 16 -2.57 -9.57 -4.43
N ARG A 17 -1.46 -9.32 -3.73
CA ARG A 17 -0.26 -8.60 -4.20
C ARG A 17 -0.52 -7.19 -4.71
N HIS A 18 -1.66 -6.60 -4.35
CA HIS A 18 -1.98 -5.23 -4.70
C HIS A 18 -1.18 -4.25 -3.83
N GLU A 19 -0.75 -3.13 -4.43
CA GLU A 19 -0.09 -2.05 -3.71
C GLU A 19 -1.12 -1.18 -2.98
N VAL A 20 -1.01 -1.14 -1.66
CA VAL A 20 -1.95 -0.42 -0.80
C VAL A 20 -1.20 0.72 -0.12
N THR A 21 -1.83 1.89 0.03
CA THR A 21 -1.22 3.00 0.77
C THR A 21 -1.09 2.64 2.26
N THR A 22 0.02 2.95 2.93
CA THR A 22 0.19 2.71 4.37
C THR A 22 -0.79 3.47 5.25
N ALA A 23 -1.39 4.53 4.73
CA ALA A 23 -2.51 5.21 5.39
C ALA A 23 -3.72 4.26 5.59
N ARG A 24 -3.84 3.20 4.78
CA ARG A 24 -4.90 2.19 4.89
C ARG A 24 -4.39 0.94 5.60
N LYS A 25 -5.13 0.55 6.64
CA LYS A 25 -4.93 -0.69 7.41
C LYS A 25 -5.43 -1.94 6.69
N ARG A 26 -6.25 -1.76 5.65
CA ARG A 26 -6.87 -2.84 4.86
C ARG A 26 -6.59 -2.64 3.38
N CYS A 27 -6.42 -3.74 2.67
CA CYS A 27 -6.33 -3.76 1.23
C CYS A 27 -7.63 -3.24 0.61
N ARG A 28 -7.49 -2.41 -0.44
CA ARG A 28 -8.65 -1.85 -1.15
C ARG A 28 -9.39 -2.92 -1.96
N ASP A 29 -8.66 -3.87 -2.52
CA ASP A 29 -9.19 -4.84 -3.47
C ASP A 29 -9.77 -6.06 -2.78
N CYS A 30 -8.99 -6.74 -1.95
CA CYS A 30 -9.43 -7.97 -1.29
C CYS A 30 -9.89 -7.78 0.17
N GLY A 31 -9.74 -6.57 0.74
CA GLY A 31 -10.11 -6.30 2.13
C GLY A 31 -9.16 -6.85 3.20
N THR A 32 -8.09 -7.56 2.82
CA THR A 32 -7.10 -8.13 3.76
C THR A 32 -6.51 -7.05 4.66
N SER A 33 -6.55 -7.26 5.97
CA SER A 33 -5.93 -6.37 6.96
C SER A 33 -4.45 -6.69 7.08
N ARG A 34 -3.61 -5.67 7.28
CA ARG A 34 -2.16 -5.84 7.54
C ARG A 34 -1.85 -6.07 9.04
N TYR A 35 -2.84 -6.56 9.80
CA TYR A 35 -2.76 -6.83 11.24
C TYR A 35 -3.00 -8.29 11.50
#